data_AF-A0A3B8LXX1-F1
#
_entry.id   AF-A0A3B8LXX1-F1
#
_cell.length_a   1.000
_cell.length_b   1.000
_cell.length_c   1.000
_cell.angle_alpha   90.00
_cell.angle_beta   90.00
_cell.angle_gamma   90.00
#
_symmetry.space_group_name_H-M   'P 1'
#
loop_
_entity.id
_entity.type
_entity.pdbx_description
1 polymer ?
#
loop_
_entity_poly.entity_id
_entity_poly.type
_entity_poly.pdbx_seq_one_letter_code
_entity_poly.pdbx_strand_id
1 'polypeptide(L)'
;MAIAIAACILMAALTIAAVCSWRQIGFQWDWLFAVLVSVHALVLHFLVALDWWGPTTSSVKSLLFAAVFAISVLVISIVIRLFRLRLTLGLVVFYLILLLNIGGLYVAINAQWFRG
;
A
#
# COMPACT_ATOMS: atom_id res chain seq x y z
N MET A 1 -7.15 19.15 -5.35
CA MET A 1 -8.31 18.36 -5.87
C MET A 1 -7.91 17.06 -6.56
N ALA A 2 -7.07 17.05 -7.62
CA ALA A 2 -6.76 15.81 -8.35
C ALA A 2 -6.15 14.67 -7.51
N ILE A 3 -5.26 14.99 -6.55
CA ILE A 3 -4.61 14.00 -5.67
C ILE A 3 -5.63 13.33 -4.73
N ALA A 4 -6.58 14.10 -4.20
CA ALA A 4 -7.62 13.56 -3.32
C ALA A 4 -8.58 12.60 -4.06
N ILE A 5 -8.93 12.91 -5.31
CA ILE A 5 -9.76 12.03 -6.15
C ILE A 5 -9.00 10.73 -6.44
N ALA A 6 -7.71 10.81 -6.77
CA ALA A 6 -6.86 9.63 -6.99
C ALA A 6 -6.75 8.77 -5.73
N ALA A 7 -6.59 9.38 -4.54
CA ALA A 7 -6.56 8.68 -3.26
C ALA A 7 -7.88 7.93 -2.98
N CYS A 8 -9.04 8.55 -3.27
CA CYS A 8 -10.35 7.90 -3.11
C CYS A 8 -10.55 6.72 -4.07
N ILE A 9 -10.14 6.83 -5.34
CA ILE A 9 -10.20 5.73 -6.31
C ILE A 9 -9.32 4.57 -5.84
N LEU A 10 -8.12 4.89 -5.38
CA LEU A 10 -7.17 3.91 -4.86
C LEU A 10 -7.69 3.22 -3.60
N MET A 11 -8.37 3.95 -2.70
CA MET A 11 -9.03 3.41 -1.52
C MET A 11 -10.12 2.40 -1.91
N ALA A 12 -10.98 2.75 -2.87
CA ALA A 12 -12.02 1.85 -3.35
C ALA A 12 -11.41 0.57 -3.97
N ALA A 13 -10.38 0.71 -4.80
CA ALA A 13 -9.68 -0.41 -5.41
C ALA A 13 -9.01 -1.33 -4.37
N LEU A 14 -8.33 -0.77 -3.37
CA LEU A 14 -7.73 -1.53 -2.27
C LEU A 14 -8.77 -2.28 -1.46
N THR A 15 -9.88 -1.64 -1.15
CA THR A 15 -10.96 -2.24 -0.35
C THR A 15 -11.59 -3.41 -1.10
N ILE A 16 -11.92 -3.24 -2.39
CA ILE A 16 -12.47 -4.30 -3.23
C ILE A 16 -11.47 -5.46 -3.35
N ALA A 17 -10.20 -5.17 -3.65
CA ALA A 17 -9.16 -6.19 -3.78
C ALA A 17 -8.88 -6.93 -2.46
N ALA A 18 -8.91 -6.24 -1.31
CA ALA A 18 -8.80 -6.85 0.00
C ALA A 18 -9.98 -7.79 0.30
N VAL A 19 -11.22 -7.38 0.02
CA VAL A 19 -12.41 -8.22 0.22
C VAL A 19 -12.39 -9.43 -0.71
N CYS A 20 -12.07 -9.23 -1.99
CA CYS A 20 -11.97 -10.33 -2.96
C CYS A 20 -10.87 -11.32 -2.59
N SER A 21 -9.70 -10.85 -2.16
CA SER A 21 -8.59 -11.72 -1.73
C SER A 21 -8.91 -12.45 -0.42
N TRP A 22 -9.56 -11.80 0.55
CA TRP A 22 -10.05 -12.47 1.78
C TRP A 22 -10.94 -13.66 1.41
N ARG A 23 -11.94 -13.44 0.55
CA ARG A 23 -12.91 -14.49 0.19
C ARG A 23 -12.27 -15.72 -0.44
N GLN A 24 -11.15 -15.55 -1.15
CA GLN A 24 -10.47 -16.65 -1.83
C GLN A 24 -9.47 -17.41 -0.94
N ILE A 25 -8.86 -16.74 0.05
CA ILE A 25 -7.66 -17.24 0.73
C ILE A 25 -7.89 -17.42 2.24
N GLY A 26 -8.94 -16.80 2.76
CA GLY A 26 -9.25 -16.72 4.18
C GLY A 26 -8.30 -15.79 4.93
N PHE A 27 -8.46 -15.75 6.25
CA PHE A 27 -7.63 -14.96 7.15
C PHE A 27 -6.26 -15.60 7.31
N GLN A 28 -5.19 -14.90 6.89
CA GLN A 28 -3.80 -15.32 7.05
C GLN A 28 -2.95 -14.13 7.48
N TRP A 29 -1.88 -14.38 8.23
CA TRP A 29 -1.05 -13.33 8.84
C TRP A 29 -0.39 -12.39 7.83
N ASP A 30 0.06 -12.93 6.70
CA ASP A 30 0.64 -12.16 5.61
C ASP A 30 -0.40 -11.31 4.86
N TRP A 31 -1.63 -11.80 4.73
CA TRP A 31 -2.74 -11.01 4.21
C TRP A 31 -3.08 -9.86 5.17
N LEU A 32 -3.15 -10.13 6.47
CA LEU A 32 -3.40 -9.11 7.49
C LEU A 32 -2.31 -8.03 7.48
N PHE A 33 -1.05 -8.44 7.39
CA PHE A 33 0.09 -7.52 7.28
C PHE A 33 -0.05 -6.63 6.05
N ALA A 34 -0.37 -7.21 4.88
CA ALA A 34 -0.58 -6.46 3.66
C ALA A 34 -1.72 -5.44 3.76
N VAL A 35 -2.83 -5.79 4.44
CA VAL A 35 -3.93 -4.86 4.72
C VAL A 35 -3.47 -3.75 5.66
N LEU A 36 -2.74 -4.06 6.73
CA LEU A 36 -2.26 -3.07 7.68
C LEU A 36 -1.33 -2.05 6.99
N VAL A 37 -0.40 -2.53 6.15
CA VAL A 37 0.48 -1.67 5.35
C VAL A 37 -0.33 -0.82 4.37
N SER A 38 -1.36 -1.40 3.74
CA SER A 38 -2.25 -0.68 2.82
C SER A 38 -2.96 0.47 3.53
N VAL A 39 -3.56 0.20 4.69
CA VAL A 39 -4.28 1.20 5.49
C VAL A 39 -3.32 2.28 5.97
N HIS A 40 -2.14 1.90 6.46
CA HIS A 40 -1.13 2.86 6.91
C HIS A 40 -0.68 3.81 5.79
N ALA A 41 -0.36 3.26 4.61
CA ALA A 41 0.00 4.07 3.45
C ALA A 41 -1.15 4.99 3.00
N LEU A 42 -2.39 4.51 3.06
CA LEU A 42 -3.58 5.28 2.69
C LEU A 42 -3.82 6.46 3.64
N VAL A 43 -3.68 6.25 4.94
CA VAL A 43 -3.80 7.32 5.96
C VAL A 43 -2.75 8.40 5.70
N LEU A 44 -1.50 8.02 5.45
CA LEU A 44 -0.45 8.97 5.11
C LEU A 44 -0.76 9.72 3.81
N HIS A 45 -1.33 9.04 2.81
CA HIS A 45 -1.72 9.66 1.54
C HIS A 45 -2.76 10.76 1.76
N PHE A 46 -3.76 10.49 2.60
CA PHE A 46 -4.76 11.49 2.99
C PHE A 46 -4.15 12.66 3.77
N LEU A 47 -3.25 12.38 4.72
CA LEU A 47 -2.59 13.43 5.51
C LEU A 47 -1.75 14.36 4.63
N VAL A 48 -1.03 13.80 3.65
CA VAL A 48 -0.29 14.58 2.63
C VAL A 48 -1.26 15.35 1.74
N ALA A 49 -2.32 14.71 1.24
CA ALA A 49 -3.27 15.33 0.30
C ALA A 49 -4.08 16.48 0.91
N LEU A 50 -4.28 16.47 2.23
CA LEU A 50 -4.96 17.52 3.00
C LEU A 50 -4.00 18.59 3.53
N ASP A 51 -2.70 18.48 3.24
CA ASP A 51 -1.65 19.33 3.81
C ASP A 51 -1.62 19.35 5.35
N TRP A 52 -2.16 18.30 5.98
CA TRP A 52 -2.18 18.15 7.45
C TRP A 52 -0.88 17.58 7.99
N TRP A 53 -0.05 17.04 7.10
CA TRP A 53 1.27 16.53 7.44
C TRP A 53 2.30 17.04 6.43
N GLY A 54 3.33 17.73 6.95
CA GLY A 54 4.51 18.12 6.19
C GLY A 54 5.61 17.08 6.36
N PRO A 55 5.83 16.18 5.39
CA PRO A 55 6.83 15.14 5.51
C PRO A 55 8.23 15.75 5.60
N THR A 56 8.99 15.37 6.63
CA THR A 56 10.40 15.75 6.75
C THR A 56 11.29 14.73 6.02
N THR A 57 12.53 15.11 5.70
CA THR A 57 13.49 14.19 5.04
C THR A 57 13.79 12.95 5.88
N SER A 58 13.79 13.05 7.21
CA SER A 58 13.93 11.90 8.11
C SER A 58 12.71 10.99 8.06
N SER A 59 11.49 11.55 8.04
CA SER A 59 10.25 10.77 7.90
C SER A 59 10.21 9.98 6.59
N VAL A 60 10.63 10.58 5.48
CA VAL A 60 10.68 9.89 4.17
C VAL A 60 11.71 8.78 4.15
N LYS A 61 12.87 8.97 4.79
CA LYS A 61 13.88 7.90 4.95
C LYS A 61 13.31 6.72 5.75
N SER A 62 12.64 6.98 6.88
CA SER A 62 11.99 5.90 7.65
C SER A 62 10.90 5.19 6.86
N LEU A 63 10.12 5.93 6.07
CA LEU A 63 9.09 5.37 5.19
C LEU A 63 9.68 4.48 4.09
N LEU A 64 10.82 4.88 3.51
CA LEU A 64 11.55 4.06 2.55
C LEU A 64 12.01 2.73 3.17
N PHE A 65 12.61 2.77 4.37
CA PHE A 65 13.00 1.54 5.08
C PHE A 65 11.79 0.66 5.39
N ALA A 66 10.69 1.23 5.87
CA ALA A 66 9.46 0.50 6.14
C ALA A 66 8.85 -0.10 4.87
N ALA A 67 8.89 0.62 3.74
CA ALA A 67 8.42 0.14 2.45
C ALA A 67 9.27 -1.02 1.93
N VAL A 68 10.60 -0.92 1.99
CA VAL A 68 11.53 -2.00 1.60
C VAL A 68 11.31 -3.25 2.46
N PHE A 69 11.14 -3.06 3.77
CA PHE A 69 10.81 -4.16 4.68
C PHE A 69 9.48 -4.81 4.30
N ALA A 70 8.42 -4.02 4.09
CA ALA A 70 7.11 -4.52 3.71
C ALA A 70 7.15 -5.29 2.37
N ILE A 71 7.82 -4.75 1.35
CA ILE A 71 8.00 -5.43 0.05
C ILE A 71 8.74 -6.76 0.25
N SER A 72 9.78 -6.79 1.07
CA SER A 72 10.55 -8.02 1.34
C SER A 72 9.67 -9.09 1.98
N VAL A 73 8.87 -8.73 2.98
CA VAL A 73 7.91 -9.64 3.63
C VAL A 73 6.87 -10.16 2.62
N LEU A 74 6.31 -9.28 1.78
CA LEU A 74 5.33 -9.66 0.77
C LEU A 74 5.92 -10.62 -0.27
N VAL A 75 7.15 -10.35 -0.75
CA VAL A 75 7.85 -11.23 -1.70
C VAL A 75 8.06 -12.62 -1.09
N ILE A 76 8.53 -12.71 0.15
CA ILE A 76 8.70 -13.98 0.85
C ILE A 76 7.37 -14.72 0.94
N SER A 77 6.28 -14.02 1.28
CA SER A 77 4.94 -14.62 1.34
C SER A 77 4.45 -15.12 -0.03
N ILE A 78 4.68 -14.38 -1.12
CA ILE A 78 4.37 -14.84 -2.49
C ILE A 78 5.14 -16.11 -2.80
N VAL A 79 6.44 -16.15 -2.52
CA VAL A 79 7.31 -17.30 -2.79
C VAL A 79 6.83 -18.53 -2.03
N ILE A 80 6.52 -18.40 -0.74
CA ILE A 80 5.95 -19.50 0.06
C ILE A 80 4.64 -20.00 -0.54
N ARG A 81 3.76 -19.09 -0.99
CA ARG A 81 2.46 -19.44 -1.60
C ARG A 81 2.62 -20.10 -2.97
N LEU A 82 3.58 -19.67 -3.77
CA LEU A 82 3.95 -20.29 -5.04
C LEU A 82 4.37 -21.75 -4.82
N PHE A 83 5.27 -22.00 -3.86
CA PHE A 83 5.69 -23.36 -3.52
C PHE A 83 4.56 -24.23 -2.96
N ARG A 84 3.57 -23.62 -2.30
CA ARG A 84 2.39 -24.32 -1.78
C ARG A 84 1.22 -24.43 -2.77
N LEU A 85 1.39 -23.93 -4.01
CA LEU A 85 0.33 -23.87 -5.04
C LEU A 85 -0.96 -23.18 -4.56
N ARG A 86 -0.84 -22.20 -3.64
CA ARG A 86 -1.97 -21.45 -3.06
C ARG A 86 -1.98 -19.99 -3.50
N LEU A 87 -1.36 -19.67 -4.63
CA LEU A 87 -1.37 -18.32 -5.19
C LEU A 87 -2.70 -18.10 -5.93
N THR A 88 -3.44 -17.07 -5.53
CA THR A 88 -4.68 -16.68 -6.21
C THR A 88 -4.49 -15.36 -6.94
N LEU A 89 -5.22 -15.17 -8.05
CA LEU A 89 -5.19 -13.92 -8.82
C LEU A 89 -5.56 -12.72 -7.93
N GLY A 90 -6.52 -12.90 -7.00
CA GLY A 90 -6.93 -11.85 -6.08
C GLY A 90 -5.81 -11.35 -5.17
N LEU A 91 -4.94 -12.25 -4.69
CA LEU A 91 -3.77 -11.87 -3.88
C LEU A 91 -2.77 -11.06 -4.71
N VAL A 92 -2.50 -11.50 -5.93
CA VAL A 92 -1.55 -10.84 -6.84
C VAL A 92 -2.05 -9.44 -7.17
N VAL A 93 -3.33 -9.29 -7.53
CA VAL A 93 -3.95 -8.00 -7.78
C VAL A 93 -3.90 -7.10 -6.55
N PHE A 94 -4.21 -7.63 -5.37
CA PHE A 94 -4.12 -6.87 -4.12
C PHE A 94 -2.69 -6.35 -3.86
N TYR A 95 -1.68 -7.19 -4.07
CA TYR A 95 -0.28 -6.79 -3.90
C TYR A 95 0.17 -5.75 -4.93
N LEU A 96 -0.27 -5.86 -6.18
CA LEU A 96 0.00 -4.84 -7.21
C LEU A 96 -0.62 -3.49 -6.83
N ILE A 97 -1.87 -3.46 -6.35
CA ILE A 97 -2.53 -2.23 -5.92
C ILE A 97 -1.82 -1.65 -4.68
N LEU A 98 -1.38 -2.49 -3.75
CA LEU A 98 -0.59 -2.04 -2.59
C LEU A 98 0.74 -1.40 -3.02
N LEU A 99 1.45 -1.97 -4.00
CA LEU A 99 2.66 -1.37 -4.56
C LEU A 99 2.38 -0.01 -5.20
N LEU A 100 1.29 0.10 -5.96
CA LEU A 100 0.85 1.37 -6.53
C LEU A 100 0.50 2.39 -5.45
N ASN A 101 -0.04 1.97 -4.31
CA ASN A 101 -0.31 2.85 -3.17
C ASN A 101 0.97 3.41 -2.55
N ILE A 102 1.96 2.55 -2.29
CA ILE A 102 3.27 2.98 -1.78
C ILE A 102 3.95 3.95 -2.76
N GLY A 103 3.96 3.61 -4.06
CA GLY A 103 4.52 4.48 -5.10
C GLY A 103 3.76 5.81 -5.22
N GLY A 104 2.43 5.77 -5.18
CA GLY A 104 1.58 6.95 -5.19
C GLY A 104 1.78 7.87 -4.00
N LEU A 105 2.05 7.31 -2.81
CA LEU A 105 2.41 8.08 -1.61
C LEU A 105 3.73 8.81 -1.80
N TYR A 106 4.75 8.12 -2.36
CA TYR A 106 6.02 8.76 -2.67
C TYR A 106 5.87 9.93 -3.66
N VAL A 107 5.07 9.75 -4.72
CA VAL A 107 4.79 10.83 -5.67
C VAL A 107 4.05 12.00 -5.00
N ALA A 108 3.07 11.71 -4.14
CA ALA A 108 2.32 12.75 -3.42
C ALA A 108 3.23 13.58 -2.49
N ILE A 109 4.13 12.92 -1.74
CA ILE A 109 5.12 13.57 -0.87
C ILE A 109 6.03 14.50 -1.68
N ASN A 110 6.58 14.01 -2.81
CA ASN A 110 7.44 14.84 -3.64
C ASN A 110 6.66 16.02 -4.24
N ALA A 111 5.44 15.80 -4.72
CA ALA A 111 4.60 16.86 -5.27
C ALA A 111 4.29 17.95 -4.23
N GLN A 112 4.18 17.60 -2.95
CA GLN A 112 4.01 18.56 -1.87
C GLN A 112 5.28 19.40 -1.66
N TRP A 113 6.47 18.79 -1.63
CA TRP A 113 7.74 19.51 -1.52
C TRP A 113 8.04 20.45 -2.68
N PHE A 114 7.61 20.12 -3.90
CA PHE A 114 7.78 21.00 -5.06
C PHE A 114 6.77 22.16 -5.12
N ARG A 115 5.68 22.08 -4.35
CA ARG A 115 4.65 23.14 -4.25
C ARG A 115 4.86 24.08 -3.07
N GLY A 116 5.61 23.65 -2.06
CA GLY A 116 5.96 24.41 -0.85
C GLY A 116 7.13 25.35 -1.05
#